data_AF-A0A5J4WBL0-F1
#
_entry.id   AF-A0A5J4WBL0-F1
#
_cell.length_a   1.000
_cell.length_b   1.000
_cell.length_c   1.000
_cell.angle_alpha   90.00
_cell.angle_beta   90.00
_cell.angle_gamma   90.00
#
_symmetry.space_group_name_H-M   'P 1'
#
loop_
_entity.id
_entity.type
_entity.pdbx_description
1 polymer ?
#
loop_
_entity_poly.entity_id
_entity_poly.type
_entity_poly.pdbx_seq_one_letter_code
_entity_poly.pdbx_strand_id
1 'polypeptide(L)'
;MSYLVSDLRSQRPRVVKQSLNSIFLTIRLDAQETPDTEPYSYFIDFEKLGAIDNIYYVFQNSKDDQIRDLASICIGQLYRARRFEDNNMREQVVNHLTALSKLTDDNDVVYKSAIQTLRNLHKQQEEQNSQYEQAIV
;
A
#
# COMPACT_ATOMS: atom_id res chain seq x y z
N MET A 1 15.03 1.96 8.93
CA MET A 1 13.95 1.06 8.45
C MET A 1 13.73 -0.15 9.36
N SER A 2 14.75 -0.93 9.73
CA SER A 2 14.55 -2.16 10.55
C SER A 2 13.75 -1.93 11.86
N TYR A 3 14.03 -0.85 12.60
CA TYR A 3 13.29 -0.51 13.82
C TYR A 3 11.81 -0.15 13.58
N LEU A 4 11.49 0.47 12.44
CA LEU A 4 10.11 0.77 12.07
C LEU A 4 9.33 -0.52 11.85
N VAL A 5 9.95 -1.48 11.15
CA VAL A 5 9.31 -2.75 10.86
C VAL A 5 9.06 -3.57 12.13
N SER A 6 9.98 -3.54 13.11
CA SER A 6 9.75 -4.19 14.42
C SER A 6 8.61 -3.54 15.22
N ASP A 7 8.46 -2.22 15.13
CA ASP A 7 7.43 -1.47 15.85
C ASP A 7 6.00 -1.77 15.37
N LEU A 8 5.83 -2.31 14.15
CA LEU A 8 4.53 -2.73 13.63
C LEU A 8 3.90 -3.88 14.44
N ARG A 9 4.69 -4.68 15.16
CA ARG A 9 4.22 -5.76 16.02
C ARG A 9 3.96 -5.33 17.47
N SER A 10 4.12 -4.04 17.76
CA SER A 10 3.86 -3.50 19.09
C SER A 10 2.39 -3.65 19.48
N GLN A 11 2.12 -3.96 20.75
CA GLN A 11 0.77 -3.95 21.30
C GLN A 11 0.21 -2.53 21.49
N ARG A 12 1.04 -1.49 21.31
CA ARG A 12 0.66 -0.09 21.52
C ARG A 12 0.20 0.54 20.20
N PRO A 13 -1.09 0.90 20.03
CA PRO A 13 -1.60 1.47 18.79
C PRO A 13 -0.86 2.73 18.35
N ARG A 14 -0.43 3.57 19.31
CA ARG A 14 0.36 4.78 19.03
C ARG A 14 1.70 4.47 18.36
N VAL A 15 2.39 3.42 18.80
CA VAL A 15 3.68 3.01 18.24
C VAL A 15 3.51 2.45 16.84
N VAL A 16 2.50 1.59 16.65
CA VAL A 16 2.15 1.05 15.33
C VAL A 16 1.79 2.17 14.35
N LYS A 17 0.93 3.11 14.75
CA LYS A 17 0.54 4.26 13.93
C LYS A 17 1.73 5.14 13.55
N GLN A 18 2.64 5.39 14.49
CA GLN A 18 3.85 6.18 14.23
C GLN A 18 4.76 5.47 13.22
N SER A 19 4.96 4.16 13.37
CA SER A 19 5.73 3.37 12.42
C SER A 19 5.13 3.38 11.01
N LEU A 20 3.81 3.16 10.90
CA LEU A 20 3.10 3.24 9.62
C LEU A 20 3.21 4.62 8.98
N ASN A 21 3.10 5.71 9.76
CA ASN A 21 3.28 7.06 9.24
C ASN A 21 4.69 7.27 8.69
N SER A 22 5.72 6.77 9.39
CA SER A 22 7.10 6.84 8.88
C SER A 22 7.26 6.06 7.58
N ILE A 23 6.70 4.85 7.49
CA ILE A 23 6.72 4.04 6.27
C ILE A 23 6.01 4.78 5.11
N PHE A 24 4.82 5.30 5.36
CA PHE A 24 4.05 6.10 4.39
C PHE A 24 4.85 7.31 3.88
N LEU A 25 5.51 8.05 4.76
CA LEU A 25 6.35 9.17 4.37
C LEU A 25 7.55 8.74 3.53
N THR A 26 8.20 7.63 3.89
CA THR A 26 9.32 7.10 3.11
C THR A 26 8.90 6.68 1.71
N ILE A 27 7.77 5.98 1.58
CA ILE A 27 7.20 5.60 0.29
C ILE A 27 6.88 6.84 -0.55
N ARG A 28 6.27 7.86 0.06
CA ARG A 28 5.93 9.10 -0.64
C ARG A 28 7.13 9.90 -1.11
N LEU A 29 8.24 9.91 -0.35
CA LEU A 29 9.47 10.57 -0.77
C LEU A 29 10.05 9.88 -2.01
N ASP A 30 10.14 8.55 -1.98
CA ASP A 30 10.62 7.76 -3.14
C ASP A 30 9.71 7.94 -4.37
N ALA A 31 8.39 8.09 -4.16
CA ALA A 31 7.43 8.37 -5.22
C ALA A 31 7.62 9.69 -5.96
N GLN A 32 8.29 10.67 -5.36
CA GLN A 32 8.61 11.93 -6.04
C GLN A 32 9.82 11.80 -6.95
N GLU A 33 10.66 10.80 -6.72
CA GLU A 33 11.93 10.60 -7.42
C GLU A 33 11.86 9.51 -8.50
N THR A 34 10.79 8.70 -8.50
CA THR A 34 10.63 7.54 -9.38
C THR A 34 9.37 7.65 -10.26
N PRO A 35 9.45 7.31 -11.56
CA PRO A 35 8.27 7.27 -12.43
C PRO A 35 7.18 6.34 -11.89
N ASP A 36 5.92 6.64 -12.17
CA ASP A 36 4.78 5.81 -11.74
C ASP A 36 4.76 4.41 -12.35
N THR A 37 5.49 4.21 -13.45
CA THR A 37 5.68 2.92 -14.12
C THR A 37 6.80 2.09 -13.49
N GLU A 38 7.54 2.64 -12.54
CA GLU A 38 8.65 1.96 -11.88
C GLU A 38 8.34 1.69 -10.40
N PRO A 39 8.75 0.52 -9.89
CA PRO A 39 8.61 0.25 -8.48
C PRO A 39 9.49 1.18 -7.63
N TYR A 40 9.14 1.32 -6.36
CA TYR A 40 9.95 2.09 -5.41
C TYR A 40 11.35 1.51 -5.24
N SER A 41 12.35 2.39 -5.19
CA SER A 41 13.77 2.09 -4.96
C SER A 41 13.95 1.25 -3.70
N TYR A 42 13.20 1.57 -2.64
CA TYR A 42 13.31 0.88 -1.34
C TYR A 42 12.44 -0.38 -1.21
N PHE A 43 11.67 -0.76 -2.23
CA PHE A 43 10.77 -1.90 -2.11
C PHE A 43 11.50 -3.20 -1.75
N ILE A 44 12.65 -3.47 -2.36
CA ILE A 44 13.43 -4.69 -2.09
C ILE A 44 13.87 -4.72 -0.62
N ASP A 45 14.16 -3.56 -0.03
CA ASP A 45 14.50 -3.47 1.39
C ASP A 45 13.28 -3.72 2.27
N PHE A 46 12.10 -3.20 1.90
CA PHE A 46 10.84 -3.50 2.60
C PHE A 46 10.49 -4.99 2.55
N GLU A 47 10.65 -5.63 1.40
CA GLU A 47 10.41 -7.06 1.21
C GLU A 47 11.37 -7.90 2.07
N LYS A 48 12.68 -7.64 2.01
CA LYS A 48 13.68 -8.34 2.82
C LYS A 48 13.48 -8.19 4.33
N LEU A 49 12.90 -7.07 4.76
CA LEU A 49 12.59 -6.82 6.17
C LEU A 49 11.27 -7.47 6.61
N GLY A 50 10.51 -8.11 5.71
CA GLY A 50 9.18 -8.65 6.02
C GLY A 50 8.16 -7.54 6.33
N ALA A 51 8.39 -6.34 5.82
CA ALA A 51 7.53 -5.19 6.12
C ALA A 51 6.12 -5.38 5.55
N ILE A 52 6.00 -5.96 4.35
CA ILE A 52 4.71 -6.19 3.68
C ILE A 52 3.81 -7.07 4.56
N ASP A 53 4.31 -8.22 5.01
CA ASP A 53 3.58 -9.14 5.88
C ASP A 53 3.20 -8.51 7.22
N ASN A 54 4.09 -7.70 7.79
CA ASN A 54 3.84 -7.01 9.04
C ASN A 54 2.77 -5.92 8.89
N ILE A 55 2.80 -5.15 7.80
CA ILE A 55 1.76 -4.15 7.52
C ILE A 55 0.43 -4.85 7.24
N TYR A 56 0.42 -5.96 6.51
CA TYR A 56 -0.79 -6.74 6.24
C TYR A 56 -1.40 -7.32 7.51
N TYR A 57 -0.57 -7.84 8.42
CA TYR A 57 -1.03 -8.26 9.74
C TYR A 57 -1.69 -7.10 10.50
N VAL A 58 -1.10 -5.90 10.49
CA VAL A 58 -1.68 -4.72 11.15
C VAL A 58 -3.02 -4.35 10.51
N PHE A 59 -3.11 -4.37 9.18
CA PHE A 59 -4.34 -4.11 8.44
C PHE A 59 -5.48 -5.07 8.85
N GLN A 60 -5.18 -6.35 9.01
CA GLN A 60 -6.18 -7.37 9.36
C GLN A 60 -6.60 -7.33 10.84
N ASN A 61 -5.68 -6.99 11.74
CA ASN A 61 -5.88 -7.21 13.18
C ASN A 61 -6.09 -5.93 14.00
N SER A 62 -5.86 -4.75 13.43
CA SER A 62 -6.11 -3.49 14.13
C SER A 62 -7.61 -3.26 14.37
N LYS A 63 -7.95 -2.73 15.54
CA LYS A 63 -9.31 -2.25 15.87
C LYS A 63 -9.47 -0.74 15.63
N ASP A 64 -8.38 -0.07 15.30
CA ASP A 64 -8.35 1.37 14.99
C ASP A 64 -8.41 1.53 13.46
N ASP A 65 -9.50 2.13 12.98
CA ASP A 65 -9.75 2.30 11.55
C ASP A 65 -8.70 3.20 10.90
N GLN A 66 -8.17 4.23 11.58
CA GLN A 66 -7.12 5.06 11.01
C GLN A 66 -5.82 4.26 10.79
N ILE A 67 -5.52 3.31 11.67
CA ILE A 67 -4.38 2.41 11.51
C ILE A 67 -4.63 1.45 10.33
N ARG A 68 -5.85 0.94 10.17
CA ARG A 68 -6.21 0.06 9.05
C ARG A 68 -6.15 0.79 7.72
N ASP A 69 -6.70 1.99 7.65
CA ASP A 69 -6.67 2.86 6.47
C ASP A 69 -5.24 3.11 6.04
N LEU A 70 -4.39 3.56 6.98
CA LEU A 70 -2.98 3.83 6.70
C LEU A 70 -2.21 2.57 6.27
N ALA A 71 -2.46 1.43 6.92
CA ALA A 71 -1.84 0.16 6.54
C ALA A 71 -2.23 -0.28 5.12
N SER A 72 -3.52 -0.21 4.77
CA SER A 72 -4.00 -0.54 3.42
C SER A 72 -3.40 0.36 2.33
N ILE A 73 -3.26 1.67 2.61
CA ILE A 73 -2.60 2.61 1.71
C ILE A 73 -1.12 2.24 1.54
N CYS A 74 -0.40 1.97 2.64
CA CYS A 74 1.02 1.59 2.57
C CYS A 74 1.22 0.34 1.71
N ILE A 75 0.39 -0.70 1.88
CA ILE A 75 0.48 -1.92 1.06
C ILE A 75 0.19 -1.59 -0.41
N GLY A 76 -0.93 -0.92 -0.69
CA GLY A 76 -1.30 -0.60 -2.07
C GLY A 76 -0.24 0.27 -2.77
N GLN A 77 0.39 1.20 -2.05
CA GLN A 77 1.50 1.98 -2.58
C GLN A 77 2.74 1.11 -2.80
N LEU A 78 3.16 0.26 -1.85
CA LEU A 78 4.31 -0.63 -2.05
C LEU A 78 4.17 -1.48 -3.32
N TYR A 79 2.96 -1.93 -3.63
CA TYR A 79 2.66 -2.65 -4.87
C TYR A 79 2.52 -1.74 -6.11
N ARG A 80 2.89 -0.45 -6.07
CA ARG A 80 2.98 0.39 -7.27
C ARG A 80 3.99 -0.21 -8.24
N ALA A 81 3.60 -0.25 -9.52
CA ALA A 81 4.32 -0.93 -10.60
C ALA A 81 4.72 -2.41 -10.32
N ARG A 82 4.08 -3.07 -9.34
CA ARG A 82 4.26 -4.49 -9.03
C ARG A 82 2.93 -5.23 -8.93
N ARG A 83 2.94 -6.51 -9.29
CA ARG A 83 1.77 -7.38 -9.15
C ARG A 83 1.71 -7.94 -7.73
N PHE A 84 0.50 -7.99 -7.16
CA PHE A 84 0.26 -8.80 -5.96
C PHE A 84 0.38 -10.28 -6.28
N GLU A 85 1.20 -10.99 -5.50
CA GLU A 85 1.31 -12.45 -5.60
C GLU A 85 0.12 -13.13 -4.90
N ASP A 86 -0.30 -12.60 -3.75
CA ASP A 86 -1.49 -13.05 -3.02
C ASP A 86 -2.74 -12.31 -3.51
N ASN A 87 -3.60 -13.03 -4.24
CA ASN A 87 -4.87 -12.50 -4.75
C ASN A 87 -5.86 -12.13 -3.64
N ASN A 88 -5.84 -12.83 -2.51
CA ASN A 88 -6.73 -12.55 -1.37
C ASN A 88 -6.27 -11.28 -0.64
N MET A 89 -4.96 -11.08 -0.47
CA MET A 89 -4.41 -9.82 0.02
C MET A 89 -4.81 -8.66 -0.89
N ARG A 90 -4.63 -8.82 -2.21
CA ARG A 90 -5.03 -7.82 -3.20
C ARG A 90 -6.50 -7.44 -3.07
N GLU A 91 -7.39 -8.43 -3.06
CA GLU A 91 -8.83 -8.21 -3.00
C GLU A 91 -9.22 -7.43 -1.74
N GLN A 92 -8.72 -7.84 -0.57
CA GLN A 92 -9.02 -7.15 0.70
C GLN A 92 -8.53 -5.70 0.70
N VAL A 93 -7.30 -5.46 0.22
CA VAL A 93 -6.73 -4.11 0.15
C VAL A 93 -7.49 -3.23 -0.83
N VAL A 94 -7.78 -3.72 -2.05
CA VAL A 94 -8.53 -2.97 -3.07
C VAL A 94 -9.95 -2.66 -2.61
N ASN A 95 -10.64 -3.62 -1.98
CA ASN A 95 -11.98 -3.41 -1.46
C ASN A 95 -11.99 -2.34 -0.35
N HIS A 96 -11.02 -2.38 0.57
CA HIS A 96 -10.90 -1.40 1.63
C HIS A 96 -10.59 0.00 1.08
N LEU A 97 -9.62 0.12 0.17
CA LEU A 97 -9.28 1.38 -0.49
C LEU A 97 -10.48 1.95 -1.27
N THR A 98 -11.27 1.09 -1.92
CA THR A 98 -12.49 1.49 -2.66
C THR A 98 -13.58 2.01 -1.74
N ALA A 99 -13.72 1.44 -0.55
CA ALA A 99 -14.62 1.97 0.47
C ALA A 99 -14.13 3.34 0.97
N LEU A 100 -12.84 3.45 1.25
CA LEU A 100 -12.19 4.69 1.70
C LEU A 100 -12.30 5.81 0.65
N SER A 101 -12.15 5.50 -0.64
CA SER A 101 -12.27 6.47 -1.73
C SER A 101 -13.69 6.97 -1.98
N LYS A 102 -14.70 6.43 -1.29
CA LYS A 102 -16.09 6.90 -1.34
C LYS A 102 -16.43 7.85 -0.19
N LEU A 103 -15.52 8.01 0.78
CA LEU A 103 -15.72 8.91 1.91
C LEU A 103 -15.43 10.35 1.47
N THR A 104 -16.42 11.23 1.55
CA THR A 104 -16.33 12.61 1.09
C THR A 104 -15.59 13.50 2.09
N ASP A 105 -14.26 13.38 2.15
CA ASP A 105 -13.39 14.44 2.67
C ASP A 105 -12.23 14.71 1.71
N ASP A 106 -12.49 15.56 0.72
CA ASP A 106 -11.55 15.97 -0.32
C ASP A 106 -10.30 16.70 0.23
N ASN A 107 -10.24 17.04 1.52
CA ASN A 107 -9.05 17.64 2.15
C ASN A 107 -8.19 16.63 2.92
N ASP A 108 -8.63 15.38 3.07
CA ASP A 108 -7.82 14.38 3.76
C ASP A 108 -6.74 13.79 2.83
N VAL A 109 -5.49 13.87 3.30
CA VAL A 109 -4.32 13.25 2.65
C VAL A 109 -4.52 11.74 2.51
N VAL A 110 -5.17 11.09 3.47
CA VAL A 110 -5.51 9.66 3.47
C VAL A 110 -6.43 9.35 2.30
N TYR A 111 -7.49 10.14 2.12
CA TYR A 111 -8.45 10.00 1.02
C TYR A 111 -7.79 10.18 -0.36
N LYS A 112 -7.00 11.26 -0.54
CA LYS A 112 -6.27 11.49 -1.80
C LYS A 112 -5.29 10.36 -2.10
N SER A 113 -4.62 9.85 -1.07
CA SER A 113 -3.66 8.74 -1.20
C SER A 113 -4.38 7.45 -1.59
N ALA A 114 -5.57 7.18 -1.03
CA ALA A 114 -6.37 6.02 -1.39
C ALA A 114 -6.80 6.04 -2.86
N ILE A 115 -7.32 7.17 -3.34
CA ILE A 115 -7.70 7.34 -4.75
C ILE A 115 -6.50 7.14 -5.67
N GLN A 116 -5.37 7.79 -5.37
CA GLN A 116 -4.18 7.66 -6.20
C GLN A 116 -3.68 6.21 -6.25
N THR A 117 -3.71 5.53 -5.09
CA THR A 117 -3.31 4.13 -4.98
C THR A 117 -4.21 3.24 -5.85
N LEU A 118 -5.53 3.40 -5.77
CA LEU A 118 -6.47 2.65 -6.61
C LEU A 118 -6.24 2.86 -8.10
N ARG A 119 -6.02 4.10 -8.53
CA ARG A 119 -5.72 4.41 -9.94
C ARG A 119 -4.49 3.66 -10.42
N ASN A 120 -3.44 3.64 -9.60
CA ASN A 120 -2.21 2.93 -9.94
C ASN A 120 -2.45 1.41 -10.04
N LEU A 121 -3.22 0.84 -9.11
CA LEU A 121 -3.54 -0.60 -9.12
C LEU A 121 -4.45 -1.02 -10.30
N HIS A 122 -5.37 -0.15 -10.73
CA HIS A 122 -6.22 -0.44 -11.89
C HIS A 122 -5.44 -0.37 -13.21
N LYS A 123 -4.57 0.64 -13.38
CA LYS A 123 -3.70 0.75 -14.57
C LYS A 123 -2.87 -0.52 -14.78
N GLN A 124 -2.30 -1.07 -13.71
CA GLN A 124 -1.58 -2.35 -13.78
C GLN A 124 -2.43 -3.50 -14.30
N GLN A 125 -3.71 -3.56 -13.93
CA GLN A 125 -4.60 -4.62 -14.38
C GLN A 125 -4.93 -4.46 -15.88
N GLU A 126 -5.12 -3.24 -16.35
CA GLU A 126 -5.38 -2.94 -17.78
C GLU A 126 -4.16 -3.25 -18.65
N GLU A 127 -2.95 -2.89 -18.19
CA GLU A 127 -1.69 -3.21 -18.86
C GLU A 127 -1.48 -4.72 -18.96
N GLN A 128 -1.80 -5.47 -17.92
CA GLN A 128 -1.73 -6.94 -17.93
C GLN A 128 -2.71 -7.53 -18.94
N ASN A 129 -3.98 -7.10 -18.94
CA ASN A 129 -4.99 -7.60 -19.87
C ASN A 129 -4.56 -7.35 -21.33
N SER A 130 -3.98 -6.18 -21.61
CA SER A 130 -3.48 -5.82 -22.94
C SER A 130 -2.30 -6.69 -23.38
N GLN A 131 -1.38 -7.03 -22.48
CA GLN A 131 -0.25 -7.93 -22.76
C GLN A 131 -0.71 -9.37 -23.04
N TYR A 132 -1.71 -9.87 -22.29
CA TYR A 132 -2.29 -11.19 -22.55
C TYR A 132 -2.98 -11.27 -23.91
N GLU A 133 -3.72 -10.23 -24.31
CA GLU A 133 -4.38 -10.17 -25.61
C GLU A 133 -3.38 -10.17 -26.77
N GLN A 134 -2.25 -9.48 -26.64
CA GLN A 134 -1.18 -9.44 -27.65
C GLN A 134 -0.41 -10.77 -27.77
N ALA A 135 -0.37 -11.59 -26.72
CA ALA A 135 0.35 -12.87 -26.73
C ALA A 135 -0.44 -14.01 -27.41
N ILE A 136 -1.72 -13.80 -27.74
CA ILE A 136 -2.62 -14.79 -28.35
C ILE A 136 -2.74 -14.58 -29.88
N VAL A 137 -2.23 -13.46 -30.41
CA VAL A 137 -2.21 -13.11 -31.85
C VAL A 137 -0.88 -13.52 -32.48
#